data_AF-A0A0N5C4G8-F1
#
_entry.id   AF-A0A0N5C4G8-F1
#
_cell.length_a   1.000
_cell.length_b   1.000
_cell.length_c   1.000
_cell.angle_alpha   90.00
_cell.angle_beta   90.00
_cell.angle_gamma   90.00
#
_symmetry.space_group_name_H-M   'P 1'
#
loop_
_entity.id
_entity.type
_entity.pdbx_description
1 polymer ?
#
loop_
_entity_poly.entity_id
_entity_poly.type
_entity_poly.pdbx_seq_one_letter_code
_entity_poly.pdbx_strand_id
1 'polypeptide(L)' 'MKTIYLILTFAILYINAAKQRVLEPFYIQIQGYCDKDICVNECYGDSYAQCVENWTFLLIFKNGLCKCYPHPD' A
#
# COMPACT_ATOMS: atom_id res chain seq x y z
N MET A 1 -38.10 10.26 18.69
CA MET A 1 -38.01 10.05 17.23
C MET A 1 -36.81 10.72 16.56
N LYS A 2 -36.36 11.94 16.95
CA LYS A 2 -35.21 12.63 16.32
C LYS A 2 -33.83 11.98 16.58
N THR A 3 -33.63 11.35 17.73
CA THR A 3 -32.35 10.74 18.14
C THR A 3 -31.97 9.48 17.36
N ILE A 4 -32.97 8.70 16.92
CA ILE A 4 -32.75 7.48 16.13
C ILE A 4 -32.16 7.82 14.75
N TYR A 5 -32.61 8.92 14.14
CA TYR A 5 -32.05 9.41 12.88
C TYR A 5 -30.59 9.84 13.01
N LEU A 6 -30.20 10.43 14.14
CA LEU A 6 -28.81 10.80 14.41
C LEU A 6 -27.90 9.58 14.57
N ILE A 7 -28.36 8.53 15.25
CA ILE A 7 -27.57 7.30 15.41
C ILE A 7 -27.43 6.59 14.06
N LEU A 8 -28.49 6.57 13.25
CA LEU A 8 -28.45 6.01 11.89
C LEU A 8 -27.50 6.77 10.96
N THR A 9 -27.50 8.10 10.99
CA THR A 9 -26.56 8.88 10.17
C THR A 9 -25.11 8.68 10.60
N PHE A 10 -24.84 8.60 11.91
CA PHE A 10 -23.51 8.25 12.41
C PHE A 10 -23.08 6.84 12.01
N ALA A 11 -23.99 5.86 12.05
CA ALA A 11 -23.70 4.50 11.61
C ALA A 11 -23.38 4.43 10.11
N ILE A 12 -24.13 5.15 9.28
CA ILE A 12 -23.90 5.22 7.83
C ILE A 12 -22.57 5.93 7.51
N LEU A 13 -22.26 7.03 8.20
CA LEU A 13 -20.98 7.73 8.06
C LEU A 13 -19.81 6.84 8.48
N TYR A 14 -19.96 6.09 9.58
CA TYR A 14 -18.94 5.15 10.04
C TYR A 14 -18.72 3.99 9.05
N ILE A 15 -19.78 3.42 8.49
CA ILE A 15 -19.69 2.37 7.47
C ILE A 15 -19.01 2.88 6.19
N ASN A 16 -19.35 4.09 5.74
CA ASN A 16 -18.74 4.68 4.54
C ASN A 16 -17.26 5.05 4.76
N ALA A 17 -16.92 5.61 5.91
CA ALA A 17 -15.53 5.89 6.28
C ALA A 17 -14.71 4.59 6.43
N ALA A 18 -15.29 3.56 7.04
CA ALA A 18 -14.63 2.25 7.18
C ALA A 18 -14.52 1.47 5.86
N LYS A 19 -15.40 1.72 4.89
CA LYS A 19 -15.28 1.20 3.52
C LYS A 19 -14.11 1.82 2.77
N GLN A 20 -13.72 3.04 3.15
CA GLN A 20 -12.53 3.69 2.64
C GLN A 20 -11.29 3.28 3.47
N ARG A 21 -11.16 1.98 3.75
CA ARG A 21 -9.84 1.37 3.99
C ARG A 21 -9.13 1.40 2.64
N VAL A 22 -8.58 2.57 2.30
CA VAL A 22 -7.47 2.66 1.37
C VAL A 22 -6.43 1.77 2.02
N LEU A 23 -6.29 0.56 1.47
CA LEU A 23 -5.28 -0.39 1.87
C LEU A 23 -3.95 0.38 1.83
N GLU A 24 -3.40 0.67 3.01
CA GLU A 24 -2.25 1.55 3.10
C GLU A 24 -1.10 0.90 2.31
N PRO A 25 -0.37 1.68 1.52
CA PRO A 25 0.76 1.13 0.80
C PRO A 25 1.79 0.62 1.81
N PHE A 26 2.32 -0.56 1.55
CA PHE A 26 3.37 -1.17 2.36
C PHE A 26 4.67 -1.22 1.57
N TYR A 27 5.78 -1.43 2.27
CA TYR A 27 7.11 -1.42 1.66
C TYR A 27 7.76 -2.79 1.78
N ILE A 28 8.37 -3.24 0.68
CA ILE A 28 9.16 -4.47 0.62
C ILE A 28 10.60 -4.08 0.30
N GLN A 29 11.53 -4.55 1.13
CA GLN A 29 12.95 -4.46 0.84
C GLN A 29 13.38 -5.69 0.03
N ILE A 30 14.13 -5.46 -1.05
CA ILE A 30 14.64 -6.51 -1.92
C ILE A 30 16.17 -6.48 -1.99
N GLN A 31 16.76 -7.62 -2.31
CA GLN A 31 18.19 -7.74 -2.58
C GLN A 31 18.46 -7.42 -4.05
N GLY A 32 19.39 -6.51 -4.31
CA GLY A 32 19.59 -5.90 -5.63
C GLY A 32 18.94 -4.52 -5.73
N TYR A 33 19.13 -3.81 -6.83
CA TYR A 33 18.39 -2.58 -7.09
C TYR A 33 16.98 -2.91 -7.60
N CYS A 34 15.99 -2.14 -7.16
CA CYS A 34 14.65 -2.19 -7.70
C CYS A 34 14.53 -1.38 -8.98
N ASP A 35 13.59 -1.82 -9.80
CA ASP A 35 12.94 -1.06 -10.86
C ASP A 35 11.43 -1.33 -10.81
N LYS A 36 10.68 -0.79 -11.76
CA LYS A 36 9.22 -0.97 -11.79
C LYS A 36 8.84 -2.43 -11.97
N ASP A 37 9.47 -3.15 -12.90
CA ASP A 37 9.07 -4.52 -13.25
C ASP A 37 9.36 -5.50 -12.11
N ILE A 38 10.50 -5.31 -11.43
CA ILE A 38 10.85 -6.07 -10.23
C ILE A 38 9.83 -5.78 -9.13
N CYS A 39 9.52 -4.50 -8.85
CA CYS A 39 8.54 -4.18 -7.82
C CYS A 39 7.14 -4.71 -8.14
N VAL A 40 6.71 -4.70 -9.40
CA VAL A 40 5.43 -5.31 -9.82
C VAL A 40 5.43 -6.81 -9.50
N ASN A 41 6.52 -7.51 -9.81
CA ASN A 41 6.64 -8.95 -9.52
C ASN A 41 6.65 -9.24 -8.01
N GLU A 42 7.43 -8.50 -7.23
CA GLU A 42 7.57 -8.67 -5.77
C GLU A 42 6.31 -8.24 -5.01
N CYS A 43 5.54 -7.30 -5.55
CA CYS A 43 4.25 -6.88 -5.02
C CYS A 43 3.08 -7.73 -5.57
N TYR A 44 3.29 -9.02 -5.87
CA TYR A 44 2.26 -9.96 -6.33
C TYR A 44 1.52 -9.55 -7.62
N GLY A 45 2.19 -8.85 -8.53
CA GLY A 45 1.59 -8.37 -9.78
C GLY A 45 0.91 -7.01 -9.66
N ASP A 46 1.10 -6.27 -8.56
CA ASP A 46 0.59 -4.91 -8.43
C ASP A 46 1.20 -3.98 -9.49
N SER A 47 0.41 -3.66 -10.52
CA SER A 47 0.80 -2.77 -11.61
C SER A 47 1.13 -1.33 -11.18
N TYR A 48 0.71 -0.94 -9.96
CA TYR A 48 0.98 0.35 -9.36
C TYR A 48 2.20 0.34 -8.45
N ALA A 49 2.89 -0.79 -8.29
CA ALA A 49 4.09 -0.89 -7.49
C ALA A 49 5.19 0.07 -7.99
N GLN A 50 5.93 0.65 -7.06
CA GLN A 50 6.95 1.67 -7.34
C GLN A 50 8.28 1.34 -6.65
N CYS A 51 9.37 1.55 -7.36
CA CYS A 51 10.70 1.58 -6.74
C CYS A 51 10.90 2.96 -6.10
N VAL A 52 11.10 2.97 -4.78
CA VAL A 52 11.22 4.18 -3.97
C VAL A 52 12.67 4.59 -3.81
N GLU A 53 13.52 3.61 -3.53
CA GLU A 53 14.90 3.87 -3.17
C GLU A 53 15.79 2.70 -3.57
N ASN A 54 17.01 3.03 -3.98
CA ASN A 54 18.09 2.09 -4.24
C ASN A 54 19.31 2.54 -3.45
N TRP A 55 19.93 1.63 -2.69
CA TRP A 55 21.16 1.92 -1.96
C TRP A 55 22.16 0.79 -2.08
N THR A 56 23.43 1.14 -1.93
CA THR A 56 24.54 0.19 -1.84
C THR A 56 25.21 0.32 -0.49
N PHE A 57 25.27 -0.77 0.27
CA PHE A 57 26.01 -0.87 1.52
C PHE A 57 27.34 -1.59 1.29
N LEU A 58 28.44 -1.06 1.87
CA LEU A 58 29.79 -1.63 1.76
C LEU A 58 30.26 -1.94 0.32
N LEU A 59 29.81 -1.17 -0.68
CA LEU A 59 30.14 -1.32 -2.11
C LEU A 59 29.70 -2.65 -2.78
N ILE A 60 29.21 -3.64 -2.03
CA ILE A 60 28.84 -4.96 -2.55
C ILE A 60 27.36 -5.31 -2.32
N PHE A 61 26.71 -4.73 -1.30
CA PHE A 61 25.32 -5.05 -0.97
C PHE A 61 24.38 -4.04 -1.61
N LYS A 62 23.87 -4.38 -2.78
CA LYS A 62 22.81 -3.62 -3.43
C LYS A 62 21.47 -3.99 -2.80
N ASN A 63 20.67 -3.00 -2.48
CA ASN A 63 19.32 -3.17 -1.96
C ASN A 63 18.39 -2.15 -2.62
N GLY A 64 17.11 -2.52 -2.70
CA GLY A 64 16.05 -1.72 -3.25
C GLY A 64 14.85 -1.73 -2.33
N LEU A 65 14.06 -0.67 -2.35
CA LEU A 65 12.81 -0.54 -1.61
C LEU A 65 11.67 -0.35 -2.59
N CYS A 66 10.77 -1.32 -2.60
CA CYS A 66 9.52 -1.27 -3.36
C CYS A 66 8.38 -0.79 -2.46
N LYS A 67 7.48 0.00 -3.03
CA LYS A 67 6.20 0.40 -2.44
C LYS A 67 5.08 -0.29 -3.19
N CYS A 68 4.33 -1.12 -2.47
CA CYS A 68 3.20 -1.88 -2.98
C CYS A 68 1.89 -1.22 -2.55
N TYR A 69 0.89 -1.26 -3.42
CA TYR A 69 -0.46 -0.78 -3.18
C TYR A 69 -1.40 -1.97 -3.18
N PRO A 70 -1.82 -2.47 -1.99
CA PRO A 70 -2.73 -3.60 -1.96
C PRO A 70 -4.01 -3.21 -2.67
N HIS A 71 -4.28 -3.85 -3.81
CA HIS A 71 -5.57 -3.74 -4.47
C HIS A 71 -6.57 -4.62 -3.70
N PRO A 72 -7.74 -4.10 -3.33
CA PRO A 72 -8.86 -4.97 -2.97
C PRO A 72 -9.31 -5.62 -4.27
N ASP A 73 -8.98 -6.90 -4.46
CA ASP A 73 -9.56 -7.75 -5.50
C ASP A 73 -11.11 -7.72 -5.46
#